data_AF-A0A3B1J6K3-F1
#
_entry.id   AF-A0A3B1J6K3-F1
#
_cell.length_a   1.000
_cell.length_b   1.000
_cell.length_c   1.000
_cell.angle_alpha   90.00
_cell.angle_beta   90.00
_cell.angle_gamma   90.00
#
_symmetry.space_group_name_H-M   'P 1'
#
loop_
_entity.id
_entity.type
_entity.pdbx_description
1 polymer ?
#
loop_
_entity_poly.entity_id
_entity_poly.type
_entity_poly.pdbx_seq_one_letter_code
_entity_poly.pdbx_strand_id
1 'polypeptide(L)'
;PFWMWLDSILDLIKRCLLNIWNDGYIIGFISKEKEKALLWDKRPGTFLLRFSETCREGGITITWVEQTQNGDPQTHSVNPYTRRDLINMSLPDIIRKFTLMAAEKIENPLLYLYPDIPKDDAFGCYYSSPTDATLNTDTVPSIHPERACPRLNPISPLGTYHLPLPLLFYG
;
A
#
# COMPACT_ATOMS: atom_id res chain seq x y z
N PRO A 1 3.62 9.95 -22.20
CA PRO A 1 2.20 10.41 -22.26
C PRO A 1 1.46 9.96 -21.00
N PHE A 2 0.48 10.74 -20.53
CA PHE A 2 -0.34 10.40 -19.35
C PHE A 2 -0.94 8.99 -19.43
N TRP A 3 -1.47 8.61 -20.59
CA TRP A 3 -2.12 7.31 -20.80
C TRP A 3 -1.20 6.11 -20.57
N MET A 4 0.06 6.18 -20.98
CA MET A 4 1.02 5.09 -20.76
C MET A 4 1.34 4.89 -19.28
N TRP A 5 1.40 5.99 -18.54
CA TRP A 5 1.59 5.96 -17.09
C TRP A 5 0.36 5.35 -16.41
N LEU A 6 -0.85 5.80 -16.78
CA LEU A 6 -2.08 5.26 -16.21
C LEU A 6 -2.25 3.77 -16.51
N ASP A 7 -1.97 3.35 -17.75
CA ASP A 7 -1.99 1.93 -18.14
C ASP A 7 -1.03 1.10 -17.27
N SER A 8 0.17 1.63 -17.02
CA SER A 8 1.14 0.98 -16.14
C SER A 8 0.65 0.88 -14.69
N ILE A 9 -0.06 1.90 -14.18
CA ILE A 9 -0.71 1.84 -12.86
C ILE A 9 -1.84 0.81 -12.82
N LEU A 10 -2.71 0.78 -13.83
CA LEU A 10 -3.80 -0.19 -13.91
C LEU A 10 -3.26 -1.62 -13.96
N ASP A 11 -2.21 -1.84 -14.74
CA ASP A 11 -1.55 -3.14 -14.85
C ASP A 11 -0.85 -3.49 -13.52
N LEU A 12 -0.24 -2.53 -12.81
CA LEU A 12 0.31 -2.74 -11.46
C LEU A 12 -0.78 -3.18 -10.46
N ILE A 13 -1.94 -2.53 -10.47
CA ILE A 13 -3.07 -2.88 -9.61
C ILE A 13 -3.52 -4.31 -9.89
N LYS A 14 -3.84 -4.61 -11.16
CA LYS A 14 -4.39 -5.89 -11.58
C LYS A 14 -3.50 -7.07 -11.19
N ARG A 15 -2.17 -6.89 -11.24
CA ARG A 15 -1.22 -7.99 -11.02
C ARG A 15 -0.70 -8.11 -9.60
N CYS A 16 -0.55 -6.99 -8.89
CA CYS A 16 0.20 -6.98 -7.63
C CYS A 16 -0.58 -6.42 -6.44
N LEU A 17 -1.60 -5.59 -6.68
CA LEU A 17 -2.26 -4.82 -5.60
C LEU A 17 -3.77 -5.08 -5.51
N LEU A 18 -4.32 -5.97 -6.32
CA LEU A 18 -5.78 -6.10 -6.51
C LEU A 18 -6.53 -6.28 -5.18
N ASN A 19 -6.05 -7.15 -4.30
CA ASN A 19 -6.74 -7.46 -3.05
C ASN A 19 -6.74 -6.26 -2.09
N ILE A 20 -5.57 -5.68 -1.82
CA ILE A 20 -5.45 -4.50 -0.93
C ILE A 20 -6.03 -3.22 -1.55
N TRP A 21 -6.14 -3.15 -2.87
CA TRP A 21 -6.88 -2.09 -3.58
C TRP A 21 -8.38 -2.23 -3.34
N ASN A 22 -8.93 -3.44 -3.49
CA ASN A 22 -10.35 -3.72 -3.29
C ASN A 22 -10.79 -3.52 -1.83
N ASP A 23 -9.90 -3.78 -0.88
CA ASP A 23 -10.12 -3.50 0.55
C ASP A 23 -9.98 -2.01 0.91
N GLY A 24 -9.62 -1.16 -0.05
CA GLY A 24 -9.53 0.27 0.16
C GLY A 24 -8.33 0.72 0.98
N TYR A 25 -7.27 -0.10 1.08
CA TYR A 25 -6.05 0.23 1.82
C TYR A 25 -5.08 1.11 1.03
N ILE A 26 -5.37 1.35 -0.26
CA ILE A 26 -4.59 2.23 -1.12
C ILE A 26 -5.41 3.48 -1.43
N ILE A 27 -4.89 4.65 -1.04
CA ILE A 27 -5.51 5.93 -1.43
C ILE A 27 -5.33 6.16 -2.94
N GLY A 28 -4.18 5.77 -3.47
CA GLY A 28 -3.93 5.73 -4.91
C GLY A 28 -3.58 7.10 -5.47
N PHE A 29 -4.55 7.80 -6.05
CA PHE A 29 -4.31 9.04 -6.78
C PHE A 29 -4.44 10.26 -5.85
N ILE A 30 -3.30 10.71 -5.30
CA ILE A 30 -3.22 11.95 -4.49
C ILE A 30 -1.92 12.70 -4.80
N SER A 31 -1.99 14.03 -4.74
CA SER A 31 -0.82 14.89 -4.91
C SER A 31 0.06 14.88 -3.66
N LYS A 32 1.31 15.32 -3.81
CA LYS A 32 2.27 15.48 -2.70
C LYS A 32 1.80 16.49 -1.65
N GLU A 33 1.02 17.49 -2.05
CA GLU A 33 0.48 18.49 -1.14
C GLU A 33 -0.67 17.89 -0.33
N LYS A 34 -1.57 17.13 -0.98
CA LYS A 34 -2.70 16.49 -0.31
C LYS A 34 -2.25 15.39 0.64
N GLU A 35 -1.26 14.58 0.26
CA GLU A 35 -0.72 13.55 1.18
C GLU A 35 -0.14 14.17 2.46
N LYS A 36 0.59 15.29 2.34
CA LYS A 36 1.16 16.01 3.48
C LYS A 36 0.06 16.54 4.38
N ALA A 37 -0.98 17.15 3.81
CA ALA A 37 -2.12 17.64 4.56
C ALA A 37 -2.85 16.51 5.31
N LEU A 38 -3.01 15.33 4.68
CA LEU A 38 -3.65 14.16 5.32
C LEU A 38 -2.84 13.60 6.50
N LEU A 39 -1.52 13.68 6.44
CA LEU A 39 -0.62 13.16 7.46
C LEU A 39 -0.25 14.19 8.54
N TRP A 40 -0.51 15.47 8.32
CA TRP A 40 -0.03 16.56 9.19
C TRP A 40 -0.49 16.43 10.65
N ASP A 41 -1.75 16.07 10.89
CA ASP A 41 -2.31 15.92 12.24
C ASP A 41 -2.24 14.49 12.79
N LYS A 42 -1.60 13.58 12.03
CA LYS A 42 -1.61 12.16 12.35
C LYS A 42 -0.49 11.79 13.30
N ARG A 43 -0.75 10.75 14.09
CA ARG A 43 0.24 10.19 15.02
C ARG A 43 1.49 9.73 14.27
N PRO A 44 2.69 9.87 14.87
CA PRO A 44 3.92 9.31 14.30
C PRO A 44 3.77 7.83 13.95
N GLY A 45 4.32 7.47 12.80
CA GLY A 45 4.21 6.15 12.19
C GLY A 45 2.91 5.89 11.42
N THR A 46 2.04 6.90 11.27
CA THR A 46 0.93 6.82 10.33
C THR A 46 1.46 6.91 8.90
N PHE A 47 1.05 5.99 8.04
CA PHE A 47 1.46 5.92 6.65
C PHE A 47 0.27 5.78 5.69
N LEU A 48 0.50 6.15 4.44
CA LEU A 48 -0.45 5.96 3.35
C LEU A 48 0.25 5.40 2.11
N LEU A 49 -0.55 4.82 1.23
CA LEU A 49 -0.12 4.25 -0.03
C LEU A 49 -0.67 5.08 -1.18
N ARG A 50 0.22 5.55 -2.07
CA ARG A 50 -0.17 6.30 -3.26
C ARG A 50 0.60 5.90 -4.50
N PHE A 51 0.04 6.17 -5.66
CA PHE A 51 0.73 6.02 -6.93
C PHE A 51 1.70 7.17 -7.16
N SER A 52 2.86 6.84 -7.72
CA SER A 52 3.86 7.83 -8.10
C SER A 52 3.49 8.47 -9.43
N GLU A 53 3.25 9.78 -9.41
CA GLU A 53 3.02 10.59 -10.61
C GLU A 53 4.28 10.71 -11.50
N THR A 54 5.46 10.46 -10.94
CA THR A 54 6.76 10.63 -11.64
C THR A 54 7.36 9.30 -12.13
N CYS A 55 6.87 8.16 -11.66
CA CYS A 55 7.35 6.84 -12.08
C CYS A 55 6.66 6.42 -13.39
N ARG A 56 7.36 6.56 -14.53
CA ARG A 56 6.77 6.28 -15.87
C ARG A 56 6.28 4.84 -16.05
N GLU A 57 6.94 3.89 -15.41
CA GLU A 57 6.59 2.46 -15.47
C GLU A 57 5.47 2.06 -14.50
N GLY A 58 4.85 3.05 -13.83
CA GLY A 58 3.89 2.82 -12.76
C GLY A 58 4.58 2.34 -11.49
N GLY A 59 4.28 3.00 -10.38
CA GLY A 59 4.83 2.58 -9.09
C GLY A 59 3.98 3.06 -7.93
N ILE A 60 4.03 2.32 -6.83
CA ILE A 60 3.38 2.64 -5.56
C ILE A 60 4.45 3.08 -4.56
N THR A 61 4.21 4.16 -3.83
CA THR A 61 5.11 4.65 -2.78
C THR A 61 4.39 4.64 -1.44
N ILE A 62 5.19 4.47 -0.39
CA ILE A 62 4.78 4.53 1.00
C ILE A 62 5.25 5.88 1.54
N THR A 63 4.31 6.67 2.05
CA THR A 63 4.61 7.93 2.74
C THR A 63 4.16 7.81 4.18
N TRP A 64 5.02 8.17 5.14
CA TRP A 64 4.69 8.16 6.57
C TRP A 64 5.08 9.46 7.25
N VAL A 65 4.48 9.74 8.41
CA VAL A 65 4.80 10.89 9.24
C VAL A 65 5.62 10.47 10.46
N GLU A 66 6.66 11.23 10.76
CA GLU A 66 7.42 11.18 12.01
C GLU A 66 7.36 12.54 12.71
N GLN A 67 7.69 12.58 14.00
CA GLN A 67 7.91 13.83 14.71
C GLN A 67 9.40 14.16 14.71
N THR A 68 9.72 15.38 14.30
CA THR A 68 11.07 15.91 14.44
C THR A 68 11.40 16.14 15.92
N GLN A 69 12.68 16.39 16.22
CA GLN A 69 13.12 16.74 17.58
C GLN A 69 12.43 17.99 18.13
N ASN A 70 11.93 18.87 17.25
CA ASN A 70 11.22 20.10 17.62
C ASN A 70 9.71 19.88 17.82
N GLY A 71 9.22 18.65 17.60
CA GLY A 71 7.79 18.31 17.67
C GLY A 71 7.01 18.56 16.38
N ASP A 72 7.64 19.14 15.35
CA ASP A 72 6.97 19.35 14.05
C ASP A 72 6.81 18.04 13.28
N PRO A 73 5.65 17.82 12.61
CA PRO A 73 5.44 16.65 11.77
C PRO A 73 6.28 16.74 10.49
N GLN A 74 6.99 15.65 10.18
CA GLN A 74 7.77 15.52 8.95
C GLN A 74 7.32 14.26 8.19
N THR A 75 6.99 14.44 6.91
CA THR A 75 6.65 13.31 6.03
C THR A 75 7.88 12.78 5.32
N HIS A 76 8.01 11.47 5.26
CA HIS A 76 9.04 10.75 4.53
C HIS A 76 8.38 9.84 3.48
N SER A 77 9.02 9.65 2.34
CA SER A 77 8.55 8.73 1.30
C SER A 77 9.69 7.86 0.80
N VAL A 78 9.39 6.59 0.53
CA VAL A 78 10.32 5.69 -0.16
C VAL A 78 10.29 5.89 -1.68
N ASN A 79 11.32 5.40 -2.37
CA ASN A 79 11.26 5.26 -3.81
C ASN A 79 10.08 4.38 -4.22
N PRO A 80 9.36 4.71 -5.32
CA PRO A 80 8.21 3.92 -5.74
C PRO A 80 8.61 2.48 -6.10
N TYR A 81 7.86 1.51 -5.56
CA TYR A 81 7.94 0.12 -5.96
C TYR A 81 7.20 -0.08 -7.27
N THR A 82 7.92 -0.56 -8.28
CA THR A 82 7.37 -0.96 -9.56
C THR A 82 6.82 -2.38 -9.47
N ARG A 83 6.14 -2.82 -10.53
CA ARG A 83 5.75 -4.23 -10.68
C ARG A 83 6.92 -5.19 -10.47
N ARG A 84 8.09 -4.88 -11.03
CA ARG A 84 9.24 -5.79 -10.98
C ARG A 84 9.66 -6.03 -9.54
N ASP A 85 9.58 -5.00 -8.71
CA ASP A 85 9.85 -5.09 -7.28
C ASP A 85 8.79 -5.92 -6.56
N LEU A 86 7.50 -5.68 -6.87
CA LEU A 86 6.38 -6.33 -6.19
C LEU A 86 6.15 -7.79 -6.58
N ILE A 87 6.71 -8.24 -7.70
CA ILE A 87 6.76 -9.67 -8.05
C ILE A 87 7.75 -10.42 -7.14
N ASN A 88 8.84 -9.76 -6.74
CA ASN A 88 9.87 -10.38 -5.89
C ASN A 88 9.47 -10.37 -4.40
N MET A 89 8.79 -9.33 -3.94
CA MET A 89 8.26 -9.24 -2.58
C MET A 89 6.93 -8.47 -2.58
N SER A 90 5.89 -9.09 -2.03
CA SER A 90 4.56 -8.48 -1.97
C SER A 90 4.61 -7.16 -1.17
N LEU A 91 3.76 -6.19 -1.55
CA LEU A 91 3.69 -4.92 -0.81
C LEU A 91 3.37 -5.11 0.69
N PRO A 92 2.44 -6.01 1.10
CA PRO A 92 2.23 -6.34 2.51
C PRO A 92 3.49 -6.84 3.23
N ASP A 93 4.30 -7.70 2.59
CA ASP A 93 5.54 -8.19 3.18
C ASP A 93 6.62 -7.11 3.24
N ILE A 94 6.69 -6.22 2.25
CA ILE A 94 7.55 -5.03 2.28
C ILE A 94 7.18 -4.16 3.49
N ILE A 95 5.88 -3.86 3.68
CA ILE A 95 5.39 -3.06 4.82
C ILE A 95 5.74 -3.73 6.15
N ARG A 96 5.56 -5.06 6.26
CA ARG A 96 5.88 -5.84 7.47
C ARG A 96 7.36 -5.77 7.82
N LYS A 97 8.22 -5.97 6.82
CA LYS A 97 9.69 -6.08 6.96
C LYS A 97 10.42 -4.74 6.87
N PHE A 98 9.71 -3.64 6.65
CA PHE A 98 10.32 -2.32 6.54
C PHE A 98 11.04 -1.96 7.85
N THR A 99 12.29 -1.52 7.75
CA THR A 99 13.09 -1.12 8.91
C THR A 99 13.95 0.07 8.56
N LEU A 100 14.02 1.06 9.46
CA LEU A 100 14.99 2.14 9.39
C LEU A 100 15.99 2.01 10.52
N MET A 101 17.24 2.38 10.25
CA MET A 101 18.25 2.50 11.28
C MET A 101 18.20 3.93 11.82
N ALA A 102 17.67 4.10 13.03
CA ALA A 102 17.67 5.37 13.74
C ALA A 102 18.38 5.19 15.09
N ALA A 103 19.51 5.87 15.28
CA ALA A 103 20.21 5.99 16.57
C ALA A 103 20.32 4.66 17.36
N GLU A 104 20.85 3.61 16.70
CA GLU A 104 21.09 2.26 17.27
C GLU A 104 19.85 1.38 17.50
N LYS A 105 18.65 1.86 17.17
CA LYS A 105 17.42 1.07 17.20
C LYS A 105 16.92 0.79 15.78
N ILE A 106 16.73 -0.50 15.47
CA ILE A 106 16.12 -0.94 14.21
C ILE A 106 14.63 -1.09 14.48
N GLU A 107 13.83 -0.14 14.00
CA GLU A 107 12.37 -0.18 14.14
C GLU A 107 11.67 0.01 12.80
N ASN A 108 10.46 -0.51 12.71
CA ASN A 108 9.57 -0.30 11.58
C ASN A 108 8.76 0.98 11.83
N PRO A 109 9.00 2.08 11.10
CA PRO A 109 8.23 3.32 11.26
C PRO A 109 6.80 3.20 10.74
N LEU A 110 6.46 2.16 9.98
CA LEU A 110 5.11 1.94 9.47
C LEU A 110 4.32 1.21 10.56
N LEU A 111 3.43 1.94 11.23
CA LEU A 111 2.68 1.42 12.37
C LEU A 111 1.18 1.45 12.13
N TYR A 112 0.68 2.54 11.55
CA TYR A 112 -0.75 2.76 11.33
C TYR A 112 -1.01 3.11 9.88
N LEU A 113 -1.79 2.31 9.18
CA LEU A 113 -2.35 2.72 7.90
C LEU A 113 -3.35 3.86 8.13
N TYR A 114 -3.25 4.92 7.33
CA TYR A 114 -4.16 6.06 7.40
C TYR A 114 -5.64 5.59 7.35
N PRO A 115 -6.55 6.16 8.16
CA PRO A 115 -6.28 7.25 9.10
C PRO A 115 -5.74 6.83 10.48
N ASP A 116 -6.03 5.62 10.95
CA ASP A 116 -5.57 5.10 12.27
C ASP A 116 -5.83 3.58 12.38
N ILE A 117 -5.46 2.81 11.37
CA ILE A 117 -5.64 1.37 11.33
C ILE A 117 -4.30 0.71 11.66
N PRO A 118 -4.16 -0.10 12.72
CA PRO A 118 -2.92 -0.84 12.97
C PRO A 118 -2.48 -1.65 11.74
N LYS A 119 -1.19 -1.61 11.39
CA LYS A 119 -0.72 -2.24 10.13
C LYS A 119 -1.07 -3.72 10.05
N ASP A 120 -1.05 -4.43 11.17
CA ASP A 120 -1.27 -5.88 11.21
C ASP A 120 -2.77 -6.19 11.08
N ASP A 121 -3.64 -5.27 11.47
CA ASP A 121 -5.09 -5.38 11.23
C ASP A 121 -5.41 -5.17 9.75
N ALA A 122 -4.71 -4.25 9.07
CA ALA A 122 -4.87 -4.03 7.64
C ALA A 122 -4.21 -5.13 6.78
N PHE A 123 -2.95 -5.47 7.07
CA PHE A 123 -2.11 -6.28 6.19
C PHE A 123 -1.85 -7.71 6.70
N GLY A 124 -2.24 -8.05 7.93
CA GLY A 124 -1.90 -9.32 8.57
C GLY A 124 -2.37 -10.56 7.81
N CYS A 125 -3.58 -10.50 7.25
CA CYS A 125 -4.15 -11.55 6.39
C CYS A 125 -3.41 -11.73 5.06
N TYR A 126 -2.61 -10.73 4.64
CA TYR A 126 -1.85 -10.73 3.38
C TYR A 126 -0.38 -11.10 3.55
N TYR A 127 0.10 -11.32 4.77
CA TYR A 127 1.48 -11.69 5.00
C TYR A 127 1.76 -13.11 4.51
N SER A 128 2.90 -13.26 3.83
CA SER A 128 3.35 -14.58 3.40
C SER A 128 3.65 -15.45 4.62
N SER A 129 3.16 -16.69 4.60
CA SER A 129 3.51 -17.68 5.61
C SER A 129 4.97 -18.11 5.40
N PRO A 130 5.76 -18.42 6.44
CA PRO A 130 7.09 -18.99 6.26
C PRO A 130 7.11 -20.27 5.40
N THR A 131 5.98 -20.99 5.36
CA THR A 131 5.79 -22.26 4.68
C THR A 131 5.48 -22.14 3.17
N ASP A 132 5.15 -20.95 2.67
CA ASP A 132 4.80 -20.76 1.25
C ASP A 132 6.01 -20.79 0.30
N ALA A 133 7.24 -20.93 0.85
CA ALA A 133 8.47 -21.04 0.09
C ALA A 133 8.84 -22.48 -0.35
N THR A 134 8.04 -23.52 -0.02
CA THR A 134 8.48 -24.92 -0.24
C THR A 134 7.40 -25.90 -0.73
N LEU A 135 6.34 -25.46 -1.41
CA LEU A 135 5.37 -26.39 -2.02
C LEU A 135 5.26 -26.17 -3.53
N ASN A 136 6.28 -26.69 -4.23
CA ASN A 136 6.10 -27.23 -5.57
C ASN A 136 5.93 -28.75 -5.44
N THR A 137 4.97 -29.30 -6.21
CA THR A 137 4.59 -30.72 -6.40
C THR A 137 3.41 -31.24 -5.54
N ASP A 138 2.27 -31.36 -6.23
CA ASP A 138 1.19 -32.33 -6.05
C ASP A 138 0.62 -32.57 -4.64
N THR A 139 -0.26 -31.67 -4.17
CA THR A 139 -1.36 -32.07 -3.29
C THR A 139 -2.57 -31.16 -3.52
N VAL A 140 -3.74 -31.79 -3.68
CA VAL A 140 -5.08 -31.20 -3.81
C VAL A 140 -5.25 -29.97 -2.91
N PRO A 141 -5.84 -28.85 -3.40
CA PRO A 141 -6.04 -27.68 -2.56
C PRO A 141 -7.06 -28.03 -1.48
N SER A 142 -6.56 -28.28 -0.27
CA SER A 142 -7.36 -28.29 0.93
C SER A 142 -7.92 -26.88 1.10
N ILE A 143 -9.25 -26.78 1.11
CA ILE A 143 -10.01 -25.55 1.30
C ILE A 143 -9.57 -24.98 2.65
N HIS A 144 -8.61 -24.07 2.63
CA HIS A 144 -8.32 -23.23 3.78
C HIS A 144 -9.49 -22.25 3.89
N PRO A 145 -10.14 -22.13 5.06
CA PRO A 145 -11.20 -21.15 5.23
C PRO A 145 -10.61 -19.80 4.86
N GLU A 146 -11.27 -19.16 3.90
CA GLU A 146 -11.06 -17.79 3.47
C GLU A 146 -10.62 -16.98 4.69
N ARG A 147 -9.34 -16.58 4.76
CA ARG A 147 -8.90 -15.57 5.74
C ARG A 147 -9.52 -14.27 5.27
N ALA A 148 -10.81 -14.12 5.49
CA ALA A 148 -11.51 -12.89 5.26
C ALA A 148 -10.88 -11.88 6.19
N CYS A 149 -10.05 -11.00 5.63
CA CYS A 149 -9.67 -9.78 6.32
C CYS A 149 -11.01 -9.13 6.72
N PRO A 150 -11.23 -8.79 8.00
CA PRO A 150 -12.41 -8.03 8.35
C PRO A 150 -12.36 -6.76 7.49
N ARG A 151 -13.32 -6.61 6.56
CA ARG A 151 -13.41 -5.43 5.71
C ARG A 151 -13.61 -4.24 6.64
N LEU A 152 -12.52 -3.56 6.97
CA LEU A 152 -12.57 -2.27 7.63
C LEU A 152 -13.32 -1.33 6.68
N ASN A 153 -14.16 -0.47 7.24
CA ASN A 153 -14.93 0.48 6.44
C ASN A 153 -13.98 1.21 5.48
N PRO A 154 -14.32 1.30 4.18
CA PRO A 154 -13.41 1.86 3.18
C PRO A 154 -12.94 3.24 3.62
N ILE A 155 -11.62 3.48 3.51
CA ILE A 155 -10.99 4.78 3.74
C ILE A 155 -11.73 5.75 2.83
N SER A 156 -12.64 6.52 3.39
CA SER A 156 -13.40 7.52 2.66
C SER A 156 -12.64 8.84 2.76
N PRO A 157 -11.80 9.24 1.79
CA PRO A 157 -11.53 10.64 1.64
C PRO A 157 -12.85 11.26 1.20
N LEU A 158 -13.36 12.26 1.91
CA LEU A 158 -14.52 13.03 1.49
C LEU A 158 -14.51 13.27 -0.03
N GLY A 159 -15.52 12.74 -0.73
CA GLY A 159 -15.74 12.91 -2.17
C GLY A 159 -15.63 11.61 -2.97
N THR A 160 -16.79 11.08 -3.36
CA THR A 160 -16.99 10.00 -4.32
C THR A 160 -16.13 10.19 -5.58
N TYR A 161 -15.00 9.50 -5.69
CA TYR A 161 -14.35 9.30 -6.98
C TYR A 161 -15.17 8.25 -7.74
N HIS A 162 -16.27 8.70 -8.36
CA HIS A 162 -16.84 8.00 -9.50
C HIS A 162 -15.72 7.88 -10.53
N LEU A 163 -15.15 6.69 -10.68
CA LEU A 163 -14.48 6.31 -11.91
C LEU A 163 -15.41 6.68 -13.06
N PRO A 164 -14.96 7.41 -14.10
CA PRO A 164 -15.77 7.58 -15.28
C PRO A 164 -16.07 6.17 -15.83
N LEU A 165 -17.35 5.86 -15.96
CA LEU A 165 -17.87 4.73 -16.72
C LEU A 165 -17.54 4.98 -18.21
N PRO A 166 -16.36 4.56 -18.70
CA PRO A 166 -16.37 3.72 -19.88
C PRO A 166 -15.22 2.72 -19.85
N LEU A 167 -15.37 1.63 -19.10
CA LEU A 167 -14.58 0.40 -19.29
C LEU A 167 -15.44 -0.88 -19.27
N LEU A 168 -16.78 -0.74 -19.34
CA LEU A 168 -17.70 -1.89 -19.43
C LEU A 168 -18.13 -2.24 -20.87
N PHE A 169 -17.60 -1.58 -21.90
CA PHE A 169 -17.93 -1.89 -23.30
C PHE A 169 -16.68 -1.91 -24.16
N TYR A 170 -15.85 -2.95 -24.00
CA TYR A 170 -15.06 -3.51 -25.10
C TYR A 170 -14.96 -5.02 -24.84
N GLY A 171 -16.00 -5.71 -25.29
CA GLY A 171 -16.01 -7.14 -25.60
C GLY A 171 -16.20 -7.29 -27.11
#